data_AF-A0A971QFU3-F1
#
_entry.id   AF-A0A971QFU3-F1
#
_cell.length_a   1.000
_cell.length_b   1.000
_cell.length_c   1.000
_cell.angle_alpha   90.00
_cell.angle_beta   90.00
_cell.angle_gamma   90.00
#
_symmetry.space_group_name_H-M   'P 1'
#
loop_
_entity.id
_entity.type
_entity.pdbx_description
1 polymer ?
#
loop_
_entity_poly.entity_id
_entity_poly.type
_entity_poly.pdbx_seq_one_letter_code
_entity_poly.pdbx_strand_id
1 'polypeptide(L)'
;MHTSNFAKCWLMGIQAAVCAVLTILSGVAMAHTPHIELEAVSLAGEHPDQAALEAAFEEAAADFGVPASILKAVAFVESRWVHAGPTVDYGYGIMHLVDNSDSQTLILAAKLTDYSVE
;
A
#
# COMPACT_ATOMS: atom_id res chain seq x y z
N MET A 1 -4.16 12.62 30.23
CA MET A 1 -2.85 13.28 30.01
C MET A 1 -1.84 12.24 29.54
N HIS A 2 -1.71 12.00 28.23
CA HIS A 2 -0.68 11.12 27.64
C HIS A 2 -0.26 11.54 26.20
N THR A 3 -0.74 12.69 25.72
CA THR A 3 -0.56 13.17 24.34
C THR A 3 0.85 13.74 24.07
N SER A 4 1.65 14.02 25.10
CA SER A 4 3.00 14.59 24.92
C SER A 4 4.03 13.60 24.39
N ASN A 5 3.78 12.29 24.52
CA ASN A 5 4.76 11.27 24.15
C ASN A 5 4.70 10.96 22.64
N PHE A 6 3.52 11.05 22.03
CA PHE A 6 3.33 10.81 20.59
C PHE A 6 4.03 11.86 19.72
N ALA A 7 3.90 13.15 20.06
CA ALA A 7 4.56 14.23 19.32
C ALA A 7 6.09 14.16 19.40
N LYS A 8 6.65 13.70 20.53
CA LYS A 8 8.09 13.52 20.71
C LYS A 8 8.66 12.38 19.86
N CYS A 9 7.93 11.26 19.76
CA CYS A 9 8.31 10.14 18.90
C CYS A 9 8.33 10.54 17.41
N TRP A 10 7.37 11.36 16.98
CA TRP A 10 7.33 11.91 15.62
C TRP A 10 8.52 12.84 15.33
N LEU A 11 8.85 13.73 16.27
CA LEU A 11 9.96 14.66 16.11
C LEU A 11 11.32 13.95 16.07
N MET A 12 11.49 12.88 16.86
CA MET A 12 12.70 12.05 16.85
C MET A 12 12.89 11.28 15.53
N GLY A 13 11.81 10.81 14.90
CA GLY A 13 11.87 10.15 13.59
C GLY A 13 12.35 11.10 12.47
N ILE A 14 11.85 12.33 12.46
CA ILE A 14 12.24 13.35 11.48
C ILE A 14 13.71 13.74 11.65
N GLN A 15 14.18 13.92 12.90
CA GLN A 15 15.57 14.26 13.18
C GLN A 15 16.55 13.18 12.72
N ALA A 16 16.20 11.90 12.91
CA ALA A 16 17.02 10.77 12.48
C ALA A 16 17.15 10.71 10.94
N ALA A 17 16.06 10.97 10.22
CA ALA A 17 16.07 11.00 8.76
C ALA A 17 16.95 12.13 8.19
N VAL A 18 16.91 13.33 8.80
CA VAL A 18 17.74 14.47 8.38
C VAL A 18 19.23 14.19 8.61
N CYS A 19 19.61 13.57 9.73
CA CYS A 19 21.01 13.19 10.00
C CYS A 19 21.55 12.18 8.97
N ALA A 20 20.74 11.21 8.54
CA ALA A 20 21.15 10.22 7.54
C ALA A 20 21.42 10.83 6.16
N VAL A 21 20.60 11.81 5.74
CA VAL A 21 20.79 12.51 4.45
C VAL A 21 22.05 13.39 4.48
N LEU A 22 22.34 14.05 5.60
CA LEU A 22 23.54 14.89 5.75
C LEU A 22 24.85 14.10 5.69
N THR A 23 24.88 12.84 6.11
CA THR A 23 26.07 11.99 5.99
C THR A 23 26.40 11.56 4.56
N ILE A 24 25.44 11.63 3.62
CA ILE A 24 25.65 11.23 2.23
C ILE A 24 26.38 12.33 1.43
N LEU A 25 26.31 13.60 1.85
CA LEU A 25 26.97 14.70 1.12
C LEU A 25 28.48 14.83 1.38
N SER A 26 29.05 14.14 2.36
CA SER A 26 30.49 14.17 2.65
C SER A 26 31.22 12.93 2.16
N GLY A 27 31.29 12.79 0.83
CA GLY A 27 32.41 12.15 0.13
C GLY A 27 32.76 10.70 0.46
N VAL A 28 32.35 9.78 -0.41
CA VAL A 28 33.21 8.66 -0.79
C VAL A 28 33.63 8.87 -2.24
N ALA A 29 34.89 9.22 -2.41
CA ALA A 29 35.60 9.27 -3.67
C ALA A 29 36.06 7.85 -4.07
N MET A 30 35.81 7.53 -5.34
CA MET A 30 36.51 6.56 -6.21
C MET A 30 36.57 5.06 -5.85
N ALA A 31 36.20 4.28 -6.89
CA ALA A 31 36.69 2.94 -7.25
C ALA A 31 35.98 1.71 -6.68
N HIS A 32 34.80 1.39 -7.21
CA HIS A 32 34.53 0.12 -7.90
C HIS A 32 33.16 0.23 -8.56
N THR A 33 33.02 -0.20 -9.81
CA THR A 33 31.72 -0.49 -10.40
C THR A 33 31.23 -1.77 -9.73
N PRO A 34 30.23 -1.77 -8.83
CA PRO A 34 29.59 -3.03 -8.50
C PRO A 34 28.74 -3.40 -9.72
N HIS A 35 29.09 -4.50 -10.38
CA HIS A 35 28.13 -5.22 -11.18
C HIS A 35 26.99 -5.63 -10.22
N ILE A 36 25.90 -4.87 -10.23
CA ILE A 36 24.66 -5.30 -9.57
C ILE A 36 24.08 -6.35 -10.51
N GLU A 37 24.37 -7.62 -10.24
CA GLU A 37 23.47 -8.70 -10.65
C GLU A 37 22.19 -8.50 -9.86
N LEU A 38 21.18 -7.94 -10.53
CA LEU A 38 19.84 -7.86 -10.02
C LEU A 38 19.27 -9.29 -10.02
N GLU A 39 19.61 -10.08 -9.01
CA GLU A 39 18.84 -11.28 -8.71
C GLU A 39 17.43 -10.82 -8.37
N ALA A 40 16.54 -10.96 -9.34
CA ALA A 40 15.12 -10.75 -9.16
C ALA A 40 14.65 -11.76 -8.12
N VAL A 41 14.59 -11.31 -6.87
CA VAL A 41 13.83 -11.98 -5.82
C VAL A 41 12.37 -11.94 -6.27
N SER A 42 11.98 -12.99 -6.99
CA SER A 42 10.59 -13.29 -7.26
C SER A 42 9.98 -13.75 -5.95
N LEU A 43 9.48 -12.78 -5.17
CA LEU A 43 8.50 -13.05 -4.14
C LEU A 43 7.21 -13.43 -4.85
N ALA A 44 7.13 -14.70 -5.26
CA ALA A 44 5.90 -15.33 -5.71
C ALA A 44 4.95 -15.48 -4.50
N GLY A 45 4.43 -14.35 -4.00
CA GLY A 45 3.03 -14.32 -3.61
C GLY A 45 2.23 -14.24 -4.91
N GLU A 46 1.11 -14.95 -4.99
CA GLU A 46 0.15 -14.89 -6.10
C GLU A 46 -0.22 -13.42 -6.36
N HIS A 47 0.57 -12.72 -7.17
CA HIS A 47 0.29 -11.36 -7.54
C HIS A 47 -0.92 -11.46 -8.46
N PRO A 48 -2.04 -10.79 -8.17
CA PRO A 48 -3.17 -10.79 -9.08
C PRO A 48 -2.64 -10.40 -10.46
N ASP A 49 -3.06 -11.15 -11.49
CA ASP A 49 -2.63 -10.92 -12.86
C ASP A 49 -2.73 -9.41 -13.14
N GLN A 50 -1.59 -8.79 -13.44
CA GLN A 50 -1.51 -7.34 -13.55
C GLN A 50 -2.45 -6.83 -14.64
N ALA A 51 -2.67 -7.62 -15.69
CA ALA A 51 -3.63 -7.30 -16.74
C ALA A 51 -5.08 -7.36 -16.22
N ALA A 52 -5.45 -8.39 -15.47
CA ALA A 52 -6.76 -8.49 -14.82
C ALA A 52 -6.99 -7.34 -13.83
N LEU A 53 -5.97 -6.95 -13.08
CA LEU A 53 -6.06 -5.85 -12.12
C LEU A 53 -6.25 -4.49 -12.80
N GLU A 54 -5.49 -4.22 -13.87
CA GLU A 54 -5.64 -3.00 -14.66
C GLU A 54 -7.04 -2.93 -15.30
N ALA A 55 -7.54 -4.05 -15.84
CA ALA A 55 -8.89 -4.13 -16.37
C ALA A 55 -9.96 -3.83 -15.31
N ALA A 56 -9.83 -4.38 -14.09
CA ALA A 56 -10.73 -4.12 -12.98
C ALA A 56 -10.75 -2.63 -12.58
N PHE A 57 -9.61 -1.95 -12.62
CA PHE A 57 -9.56 -0.51 -12.35
C PHE A 57 -10.24 0.34 -13.43
N GLU A 58 -10.07 -0.02 -14.70
CA GLU A 58 -10.71 0.67 -15.82
C GLU A 58 -12.23 0.44 -15.82
N GLU A 59 -12.69 -0.77 -15.51
CA GLU A 59 -14.11 -1.11 -15.34
C GLU A 59 -14.73 -0.32 -14.19
N ALA A 60 -14.11 -0.34 -13.00
CA ALA A 60 -14.58 0.44 -11.87
C ALA A 60 -14.58 1.96 -12.15
N ALA A 61 -13.61 2.45 -12.92
CA ALA A 61 -13.58 3.86 -13.32
C ALA A 61 -14.76 4.23 -14.22
N ALA A 62 -15.15 3.33 -15.14
CA ALA A 62 -16.30 3.52 -16.01
C ALA A 62 -17.63 3.47 -15.22
N ASP A 63 -17.76 2.53 -14.28
CA ASP A 63 -19.00 2.33 -13.52
C ASP A 63 -19.25 3.45 -12.50
N PHE A 64 -18.20 3.89 -11.79
CA PHE A 64 -18.32 4.84 -10.69
C PHE A 64 -17.91 6.27 -11.05
N GLY A 65 -17.41 6.51 -12.27
CA GLY A 65 -17.00 7.83 -12.74
C GLY A 65 -15.77 8.39 -12.01
N VAL A 66 -14.98 7.54 -11.35
CA VAL A 66 -13.76 7.90 -10.64
C VAL A 66 -12.56 7.56 -11.53
N PRO A 67 -11.61 8.48 -11.81
CA PRO A 67 -10.47 8.17 -12.64
C PRO A 67 -9.65 6.98 -12.11
N ALA A 68 -9.29 6.03 -12.99
CA ALA A 68 -8.54 4.82 -12.62
C ALA A 68 -7.21 5.14 -11.90
N SER A 69 -6.57 6.27 -12.21
CA SER A 69 -5.37 6.74 -11.52
C SER A 69 -5.60 7.03 -10.03
N ILE A 70 -6.79 7.53 -9.66
CA ILE A 70 -7.16 7.77 -8.27
C ILE A 70 -7.41 6.45 -7.56
N LEU A 71 -8.14 5.52 -8.18
CA LEU A 71 -8.37 4.18 -7.61
C LEU A 71 -7.05 3.44 -7.35
N LYS A 72 -6.11 3.51 -8.32
CA LYS A 72 -4.75 2.96 -8.18
C LYS A 72 -3.96 3.63 -7.06
N ALA A 73 -4.07 4.96 -6.92
CA ALA A 73 -3.40 5.69 -5.84
C ALA A 73 -3.92 5.29 -4.46
N VAL A 74 -5.24 5.13 -4.30
CA VAL A 74 -5.86 4.63 -3.06
C VAL A 74 -5.38 3.22 -2.76
N ALA A 75 -5.47 2.30 -3.74
CA ALA A 75 -4.98 0.93 -3.59
C ALA A 75 -3.51 0.87 -3.10
N PHE A 76 -2.68 1.81 -3.59
CA PHE A 76 -1.28 1.87 -3.21
C PHE A 76 -1.09 2.37 -1.78
N VAL A 77 -1.90 3.34 -1.34
CA VAL A 77 -1.89 3.87 0.03
C VAL A 77 -2.35 2.81 1.02
N GLU A 78 -3.43 2.09 0.70
CA GLU A 78 -4.03 1.09 1.58
C GLU A 78 -3.13 -0.15 1.72
N SER A 79 -2.70 -0.75 0.60
CA SER A 79 -2.12 -2.11 0.63
C SER A 79 -0.79 -2.25 -0.09
N ARG A 80 -0.28 -1.17 -0.71
CA ARG A 80 0.86 -1.21 -1.63
C ARG A 80 0.65 -2.16 -2.83
N TRP A 81 -0.61 -2.41 -3.20
CA TRP A 81 -1.03 -3.38 -4.24
C TRP A 81 -0.66 -4.84 -3.96
N VAL A 82 -0.20 -5.12 -2.75
CA VAL A 82 -0.02 -6.47 -2.21
C VAL A 82 -1.24 -6.73 -1.34
N HIS A 83 -1.63 -7.97 -1.04
CA HIS A 83 -2.80 -8.40 -0.23
C HIS A 83 -4.00 -8.92 -1.03
N ALA A 84 -4.35 -10.19 -0.79
CA ALA A 84 -5.49 -10.90 -1.34
C ALA A 84 -6.05 -11.91 -0.31
N GLY A 85 -6.17 -11.50 0.96
CA GLY A 85 -6.68 -12.31 2.06
C GLY A 85 -6.84 -11.48 3.34
N PRO A 86 -7.52 -12.01 4.38
CA PRO A 86 -7.82 -11.24 5.58
C PRO A 86 -6.55 -10.83 6.33
N THR A 87 -6.41 -9.54 6.57
CA THR A 87 -5.44 -8.98 7.51
C THR A 87 -5.87 -9.26 8.96
N VAL A 88 -5.01 -8.90 9.93
CA VAL A 88 -5.28 -9.10 11.38
C VAL A 88 -6.56 -8.41 11.84
N ASP A 89 -6.91 -7.29 11.22
CA ASP A 89 -8.12 -6.52 11.44
C ASP A 89 -9.31 -6.93 10.54
N TYR A 90 -9.21 -8.07 9.86
CA TYR A 90 -10.22 -8.61 8.93
C TYR A 90 -10.45 -7.73 7.69
N GLY A 91 -9.37 -7.19 7.13
CA GLY A 91 -9.39 -6.43 5.88
C GLY A 91 -9.03 -7.28 4.66
N TYR A 92 -9.71 -7.03 3.53
CA TYR A 92 -9.69 -7.89 2.35
C TYR A 92 -9.31 -7.11 1.09
N GLY A 93 -8.50 -7.76 0.25
CA GLY A 93 -8.06 -7.25 -1.05
C GLY A 93 -7.20 -5.99 -0.99
N ILE A 94 -6.88 -5.45 -2.16
CA ILE A 94 -6.01 -4.28 -2.30
C ILE A 94 -6.66 -2.95 -1.90
N MET A 95 -7.98 -2.96 -1.68
CA MET A 95 -8.76 -1.82 -1.20
C MET A 95 -8.92 -1.83 0.33
N HIS A 96 -8.37 -2.85 1.02
CA HIS A 96 -8.49 -3.05 2.46
C HIS A 96 -9.94 -2.90 2.97
N LEU A 97 -10.86 -3.62 2.33
CA LEU A 97 -12.27 -3.64 2.74
C LEU A 97 -12.41 -4.51 3.99
N VAL A 98 -12.93 -3.95 5.08
CA VAL A 98 -12.95 -4.56 6.42
C VAL A 98 -14.29 -5.22 6.72
N ASP A 99 -14.24 -6.38 7.37
CA ASP A 99 -15.40 -7.04 7.97
C ASP A 99 -15.08 -7.47 9.42
N ASN A 100 -15.38 -6.61 10.38
CA ASN A 100 -15.28 -6.90 11.80
C ASN A 100 -16.43 -6.24 12.57
N SER A 101 -16.43 -6.35 13.91
CA SER A 101 -17.50 -5.80 14.76
C SER A 101 -17.61 -4.28 14.72
N ASP A 102 -16.53 -3.59 14.37
CA ASP A 102 -16.42 -2.13 14.43
C ASP A 102 -16.61 -1.49 13.06
N SER A 103 -16.29 -2.20 11.98
CA SER A 103 -16.36 -1.73 10.59
C SER A 103 -16.75 -2.85 9.63
N GLN A 104 -17.72 -2.58 8.76
CA GLN A 104 -18.28 -3.55 7.79
C GLN A 104 -18.23 -2.99 6.36
N THR A 105 -17.09 -2.41 5.95
CA THR A 105 -16.92 -1.82 4.63
C THR A 105 -16.95 -2.86 3.50
N LEU A 106 -16.55 -4.11 3.76
CA LEU A 106 -16.68 -5.20 2.78
C LEU A 106 -18.14 -5.53 2.48
N ILE A 107 -18.96 -5.71 3.52
CA ILE A 107 -20.39 -5.97 3.39
C ILE A 107 -21.10 -4.78 2.73
N LEU A 108 -20.69 -3.55 3.07
CA LEU A 108 -21.26 -2.35 2.45
C LEU A 108 -20.90 -2.26 0.97
N ALA A 109 -19.64 -2.49 0.60
CA ALA A 109 -19.20 -2.49 -0.78
C ALA A 109 -20.02 -3.48 -1.61
N ALA A 110 -20.13 -4.72 -1.12
CA ALA A 110 -20.89 -5.79 -1.76
C ALA A 110 -22.36 -5.39 -2.01
N LYS A 111 -23.02 -4.78 -1.02
CA LYS A 111 -24.39 -4.26 -1.17
C LYS A 111 -24.51 -3.15 -2.22
N LEU A 112 -23.52 -2.27 -2.32
CA LEU A 112 -23.54 -1.14 -3.27
C LEU A 112 -23.24 -1.58 -4.71
N THR A 113 -22.48 -2.65 -4.87
CA THR A 113 -22.08 -3.21 -6.16
C THR A 113 -22.96 -4.37 -6.61
N ASP A 114 -23.99 -4.73 -5.82
CA ASP A 114 -24.85 -5.91 -6.03
C ASP A 114 -24.07 -7.24 -6.09
N TYR A 115 -22.96 -7.33 -5.32
CA TYR A 115 -22.20 -8.56 -5.12
C TYR A 115 -22.63 -9.25 -3.82
N SER A 116 -22.66 -10.58 -3.81
CA SER A 116 -22.82 -11.37 -2.58
C SER A 116 -21.44 -11.71 -2.01
N VAL A 117 -21.26 -11.44 -0.71
CA VAL A 117 -20.13 -11.97 0.08
C VAL A 117 -20.61 -13.29 0.67
N GLU A 118 -20.12 -14.41 0.14
CA GLU A 118 -20.34 -15.74 0.73
C GLU A 118 -19.28 -16.09 1.78
#